data_AF-A0A1S7LFE5-F1
#
_entry.id   AF-A0A1S7LFE5-F1
#
_cell.length_a   1.000
_cell.length_b   1.000
_cell.length_c   1.000
_cell.angle_alpha   90.00
_cell.angle_beta   90.00
_cell.angle_gamma   90.00
#
_symmetry.space_group_name_H-M   'P 1'
#
loop_
_entity.id
_entity.type
_entity.pdbx_description
1 polymer ?
#
loop_
_entity_poly.entity_id
_entity_poly.type
_entity_poly.pdbx_seq_one_letter_code
_entity_poly.pdbx_strand_id
1 'polypeptide(L)'
;MPAAPLVLIQLDAAKPDHIQRIRKKTLQKKTGNPHVQGLTTTQSYHKHRASYAVQSNRDGTICLYLKKLTLTVGYRNTKVYINRNYFPGTCQFRVIKDHEMRHVRIYNTTLTQESNQLHRDLKHYFSSYTVRTNKAGLAHAKERIKKKISQRVRMATSRIKTRASLDNLAIDTRSAYAREKARCSSW
;
A
#
# COMPACT_ATOMS: atom_id res chain seq x y z
N MET A 1 -34.27 -2.31 -3.11
CA MET A 1 -32.87 -2.77 -3.00
C MET A 1 -32.04 -1.69 -2.32
N PRO A 2 -31.04 -2.01 -1.48
CA PRO A 2 -30.17 -0.99 -0.89
C PRO A 2 -29.46 -0.22 -2.01
N ALA A 3 -29.33 1.10 -1.83
CA ALA A 3 -28.51 1.90 -2.74
C ALA A 3 -27.03 1.47 -2.64
N ALA A 4 -26.30 1.57 -3.74
CA ALA A 4 -24.87 1.30 -3.73
C ALA A 4 -24.15 2.21 -2.72
N PRO A 5 -23.19 1.68 -1.92
CA PRO A 5 -22.51 2.48 -0.92
C PRO A 5 -21.64 3.55 -1.55
N LEU A 6 -21.53 4.70 -0.89
CA LEU A 6 -20.50 5.68 -1.19
C LEU A 6 -19.14 5.15 -0.69
N VAL A 7 -18.25 4.78 -1.60
CA VAL A 7 -16.89 4.33 -1.27
C VAL A 7 -15.88 5.41 -1.64
N LEU A 8 -15.17 5.93 -0.64
CA LEU A 8 -14.11 6.91 -0.78
C LEU A 8 -12.79 6.27 -0.37
N ILE A 9 -11.82 6.23 -1.29
CA ILE A 9 -10.46 5.76 -1.00
C ILE A 9 -9.51 6.94 -1.10
N GLN A 10 -8.78 7.20 -0.02
CA GLN A 10 -7.67 8.13 0.04
C GLN A 10 -6.36 7.35 -0.03
N LEU A 11 -5.47 7.76 -0.94
CA LEU A 11 -4.14 7.18 -1.07
C LEU A 11 -3.15 7.99 -0.25
N ASP A 12 -2.35 7.30 0.56
CA ASP A 12 -1.19 7.90 1.23
C ASP A 12 0.09 7.39 0.58
N ALA A 13 0.62 8.19 -0.33
CA ALA A 13 1.79 7.85 -1.12
C ALA A 13 3.03 7.62 -0.23
N ALA A 14 3.89 6.71 -0.65
CA ALA A 14 5.24 6.57 -0.12
C ALA A 14 6.00 7.88 -0.35
N LYS A 15 6.34 8.56 0.74
CA LYS A 15 7.11 9.79 0.76
C LYS A 15 8.34 9.57 1.65
N PRO A 16 9.56 9.53 1.09
CA PRO A 16 10.75 9.49 1.92
C PRO A 16 10.95 10.85 2.59
N ASP A 17 10.86 10.89 3.92
CA ASP A 17 11.01 12.13 4.69
C ASP A 17 12.42 12.72 4.54
N HIS A 18 13.44 11.85 4.51
CA HIS A 18 14.83 12.24 4.28
C HIS A 18 15.66 11.04 3.79
N ILE A 19 16.75 11.33 3.10
CA ILE A 19 17.75 10.32 2.69
C ILE A 19 18.72 10.10 3.86
N GLN A 20 18.84 8.86 4.30
CA GLN A 20 19.75 8.45 5.36
C GLN A 20 21.04 7.87 4.76
N ARG A 21 22.20 8.37 5.17
CA ARG A 21 23.49 7.79 4.77
C ARG A 21 23.89 6.69 5.73
N ILE A 22 24.20 5.50 5.23
CA ILE A 22 24.47 4.31 6.04
C ILE A 22 25.68 3.53 5.53
N ARG A 23 26.32 2.71 6.37
CA ARG A 23 27.44 1.85 5.97
C ARG A 23 27.00 0.81 4.94
N LYS A 24 27.80 0.58 3.89
CA LYS A 24 27.58 -0.48 2.90
C LYS A 24 27.34 -1.85 3.53
N LYS A 25 28.14 -2.24 4.53
CA LYS A 25 27.98 -3.51 5.26
C LYS A 25 26.59 -3.65 5.90
N THR A 26 25.98 -2.56 6.35
CA THR A 26 24.62 -2.57 6.89
C THR A 26 23.56 -2.74 5.80
N LEU A 27 23.75 -2.13 4.62
CA LEU A 27 22.87 -2.36 3.46
C LEU A 27 22.92 -3.82 3.01
N GLN A 28 24.12 -4.38 2.88
CA GLN A 28 24.32 -5.77 2.50
C GLN A 28 23.68 -6.73 3.50
N LYS A 29 23.81 -6.47 4.81
CA LYS A 29 23.12 -7.27 5.84
C LYS A 29 21.60 -7.20 5.74
N LYS A 30 21.04 -6.03 5.38
CA LYS A 30 19.58 -5.84 5.27
C LYS A 30 18.99 -6.45 4.00
N THR A 31 19.75 -6.49 2.92
CA THR A 31 19.26 -6.90 1.59
C THR A 31 19.72 -8.30 1.17
N GLY A 32 20.80 -8.80 1.75
CA GLY A 32 21.50 -10.00 1.27
C GLY A 32 22.28 -9.77 -0.03
N ASN A 33 22.28 -8.56 -0.59
CA ASN A 33 22.87 -8.27 -1.89
C ASN A 33 24.23 -7.54 -1.73
N PRO A 34 25.36 -8.13 -2.17
CA PRO A 34 26.68 -7.52 -2.02
C PRO A 34 26.91 -6.30 -2.93
N HIS A 35 26.13 -6.15 -4.01
CA HIS A 35 26.29 -5.08 -5.00
C HIS A 35 25.49 -3.83 -4.68
N VAL A 36 24.58 -3.91 -3.70
CA VAL A 36 23.68 -2.83 -3.36
C VAL A 36 24.44 -1.59 -2.84
N GLN A 37 23.98 -0.40 -3.24
CA GLN A 37 24.54 0.88 -2.81
C GLN A 37 23.48 1.82 -2.20
N GLY A 38 22.20 1.47 -2.27
CA GLY A 38 21.11 2.12 -1.58
C GLY A 38 20.09 1.11 -1.07
N LEU A 39 19.04 1.58 -0.40
CA LEU A 39 17.90 0.74 -0.03
C LEU A 39 16.69 1.61 0.25
N THR A 40 15.55 1.25 -0.34
CA THR A 40 14.26 1.85 -0.03
C THR A 40 13.44 0.89 0.83
N THR A 41 13.00 1.34 2.00
CA THR A 41 12.11 0.57 2.88
C THR A 41 10.82 1.33 3.13
N THR A 42 9.70 0.63 3.24
CA THR A 42 8.40 1.22 3.58
C THR A 42 7.52 0.23 4.31
N GLN A 43 6.52 0.72 5.05
CA GLN A 43 5.52 -0.10 5.74
C GLN A 43 4.13 0.21 5.20
N SER A 44 3.45 -0.78 4.64
CA SER A 44 2.06 -0.63 4.22
C SER A 44 1.12 -0.50 5.42
N TYR A 45 0.08 0.30 5.27
CA TYR A 45 -0.96 0.46 6.29
C TYR A 45 -2.33 0.75 5.66
N HIS A 46 -3.38 0.53 6.44
CA HIS A 46 -4.72 0.96 6.08
C HIS A 46 -5.53 1.32 7.33
N LYS A 47 -6.51 2.21 7.16
CA LYS A 47 -7.52 2.53 8.18
C LYS A 47 -8.86 2.79 7.49
N HIS A 48 -9.97 2.41 8.14
CA HIS A 48 -11.28 2.63 7.56
C HIS A 48 -12.33 3.05 8.58
N ARG A 49 -13.34 3.78 8.11
CA ARG A 49 -14.54 4.13 8.84
C ARG A 49 -15.75 3.79 7.98
N ALA A 50 -16.72 3.10 8.57
CA ALA A 50 -17.95 2.70 7.90
C ALA A 50 -19.17 3.33 8.58
N SER A 51 -20.13 3.76 7.80
CA SER A 51 -21.50 4.07 8.26
C SER A 51 -22.49 3.13 7.60
N TYR A 52 -23.59 2.88 8.30
CA TYR A 52 -24.57 1.86 7.92
C TYR A 52 -25.95 2.49 7.79
N ALA A 53 -26.79 1.86 6.98
CA ALA A 53 -28.21 2.15 6.90
C ALA A 53 -29.01 0.87 7.17
N VAL A 54 -30.24 1.05 7.61
CA VAL A 54 -31.16 -0.02 7.97
C VAL A 54 -32.42 0.11 7.15
N GLN A 55 -32.98 -1.01 6.73
CA GLN A 55 -34.35 -1.12 6.25
C GLN A 55 -35.09 -2.03 7.23
N SER A 56 -36.13 -1.51 7.86
CA SER A 56 -36.95 -2.24 8.83
C SER A 56 -38.22 -2.76 8.16
N ASN A 57 -38.60 -3.98 8.48
CA ASN A 57 -39.85 -4.62 8.07
C ASN A 57 -40.85 -4.61 9.25
N ARG A 58 -42.14 -4.79 8.93
CA ARG A 58 -43.22 -4.80 9.93
C ARG A 58 -43.11 -5.94 10.95
N ASP A 59 -42.44 -7.05 10.59
CA ASP A 59 -42.18 -8.22 11.44
C ASP A 59 -41.00 -8.02 12.42
N GLY A 60 -40.42 -6.81 12.50
CA GLY A 60 -39.26 -6.52 13.34
C GLY A 60 -37.92 -6.95 12.74
N THR A 61 -37.92 -7.53 11.53
CA THR A 61 -36.69 -7.82 10.78
C THR A 61 -36.05 -6.51 10.32
N ILE A 62 -34.73 -6.43 10.48
CA ILE A 62 -33.88 -5.33 10.00
C ILE A 62 -32.90 -5.88 8.97
N CYS A 63 -32.84 -5.24 7.80
CA CYS A 63 -31.77 -5.43 6.83
C CYS A 63 -30.74 -4.32 7.00
N LEU A 64 -29.56 -4.66 7.53
CA LEU A 64 -28.43 -3.74 7.68
C LEU A 64 -27.53 -3.80 6.45
N TYR A 65 -27.13 -2.64 5.94
CA TYR A 65 -26.21 -2.53 4.80
C TYR A 65 -25.24 -1.36 4.96
N LEU A 66 -24.17 -1.39 4.17
CA LEU A 66 -23.15 -0.34 4.15
C LEU A 66 -23.70 0.89 3.42
N LYS A 67 -23.66 2.07 4.06
CA LYS A 67 -24.05 3.35 3.46
C LYS A 67 -22.84 4.10 2.90
N LYS A 68 -21.79 4.20 3.71
CA LYS A 68 -20.54 4.89 3.34
C LYS A 68 -19.34 4.15 3.90
N LEU A 69 -18.27 4.07 3.10
CA LEU A 69 -16.96 3.61 3.52
C LEU A 69 -15.92 4.65 3.15
N THR A 70 -15.22 5.17 4.15
CA THR A 70 -14.00 5.97 3.98
C THR A 70 -12.82 5.07 4.31
N LEU A 71 -11.92 4.86 3.36
CA LEU A 71 -10.73 4.02 3.49
C LEU A 71 -9.49 4.86 3.16
N THR A 72 -8.47 4.79 4.01
CA THR A 72 -7.12 5.25 3.67
C THR A 72 -6.24 4.02 3.49
N VAL A 73 -5.51 3.94 2.38
CA VAL A 73 -4.49 2.91 2.12
C VAL A 73 -3.21 3.59 1.68
N GLY A 74 -2.07 3.10 2.16
CA GLY A 74 -0.82 3.69 1.73
C GLY A 74 0.38 3.13 2.46
N TYR A 75 1.40 3.99 2.53
CA TYR A 75 2.71 3.68 3.05
C TYR A 75 3.09 4.67 4.15
N ARG A 76 3.68 4.16 5.23
CA ARG A 76 4.28 4.95 6.31
C ARG A 76 5.72 4.52 6.53
N ASN A 77 6.49 5.35 7.24
CA ASN A 77 7.89 5.07 7.55
C ASN A 77 8.73 4.77 6.29
N THR A 78 8.49 5.51 5.20
CA THR A 78 9.25 5.35 3.96
C THR A 78 10.64 5.96 4.18
N LYS A 79 11.68 5.15 4.03
CA LYS A 79 13.08 5.56 4.23
C LYS A 79 13.89 5.18 3.00
N VAL A 80 14.74 6.10 2.57
CA VAL A 80 15.73 5.88 1.51
C VAL A 80 17.10 5.92 2.15
N TYR A 81 17.86 4.86 1.99
CA TYR A 81 19.23 4.73 2.45
C TYR A 81 20.19 4.83 1.28
N ILE A 82 21.31 5.53 1.45
CA ILE A 82 22.40 5.59 0.48
C ILE A 82 23.70 5.23 1.18
N ASN A 83 24.59 4.50 0.50
CA ASN A 83 25.92 4.20 1.02
C ASN A 83 26.64 5.50 1.38
N ARG A 84 27.05 5.61 2.64
CA ARG A 84 27.70 6.80 3.18
C ARG A 84 29.01 7.18 2.49
N ASN A 85 29.64 6.31 1.71
CA ASN A 85 30.86 6.68 1.00
C ASN A 85 30.60 7.67 -0.14
N TYR A 86 29.36 7.78 -0.63
CA TYR A 86 28.99 8.73 -1.67
C TYR A 86 28.28 9.94 -1.05
N PHE A 87 28.89 11.12 -1.23
CA PHE A 87 28.39 12.36 -0.66
C PHE A 87 27.34 13.01 -1.57
N PRO A 88 26.36 13.74 -1.01
CA PRO A 88 25.48 14.58 -1.81
C PRO A 88 26.29 15.47 -2.78
N GLY A 89 25.82 15.58 -4.02
CA GLY A 89 26.51 16.32 -5.08
C GLY A 89 27.37 15.45 -6.01
N THR A 90 27.81 14.26 -5.58
CA THR A 90 28.60 13.38 -6.45
C THR A 90 27.73 12.66 -7.49
N CYS A 91 28.36 12.22 -8.58
CA CYS A 91 27.70 11.42 -9.63
C CYS A 91 27.04 10.16 -9.03
N GLN A 92 27.78 9.41 -8.21
CA GLN A 92 27.35 8.14 -7.63
C GLN A 92 26.16 8.35 -6.70
N PHE A 93 26.18 9.41 -5.88
CA PHE A 93 25.05 9.74 -5.01
C PHE A 93 23.79 9.99 -5.83
N ARG A 94 23.90 10.73 -6.95
CA ARG A 94 22.76 11.00 -7.84
C ARG A 94 22.24 9.71 -8.47
N VAL A 95 23.14 8.87 -9.01
CA VAL A 95 22.77 7.59 -9.63
C VAL A 95 22.04 6.67 -8.63
N ILE A 96 22.59 6.52 -7.42
CA ILE A 96 21.98 5.69 -6.37
C ILE A 96 20.64 6.30 -5.94
N LYS A 97 20.57 7.61 -5.69
CA LYS A 97 19.32 8.29 -5.34
C LYS A 97 18.27 8.09 -6.42
N ASP A 98 18.63 8.22 -7.69
CA ASP A 98 17.69 8.05 -8.80
C ASP A 98 17.12 6.63 -8.84
N HIS A 99 17.95 5.62 -8.58
CA HIS A 99 17.53 4.21 -8.43
C HIS A 99 16.59 4.03 -7.25
N GLU A 100 16.95 4.53 -6.07
CA GLU A 100 16.09 4.42 -4.89
C GLU A 100 14.74 5.13 -5.08
N MET A 101 14.72 6.26 -5.77
CA MET A 101 13.49 6.94 -6.12
C MET A 101 12.66 6.19 -7.18
N ARG A 102 13.25 5.26 -7.97
CA ARG A 102 12.47 4.32 -8.81
C ARG A 102 11.66 3.36 -7.95
N HIS A 103 12.24 2.83 -6.86
CA HIS A 103 11.50 2.00 -5.92
C HIS A 103 10.29 2.75 -5.31
N VAL A 104 10.49 4.00 -4.90
CA VAL A 104 9.39 4.86 -4.40
C VAL A 104 8.29 5.04 -5.46
N ARG A 105 8.66 5.29 -6.72
CA ARG A 105 7.69 5.42 -7.82
C ARG A 105 6.94 4.11 -8.08
N ILE A 106 7.61 2.96 -8.02
CA ILE A 106 6.98 1.64 -8.13
C ILE A 106 5.92 1.47 -7.04
N TYR A 107 6.27 1.70 -5.78
CA TYR A 107 5.32 1.65 -4.66
C TYR A 107 4.07 2.51 -4.92
N ASN A 108 4.25 3.77 -5.33
CA ASN A 108 3.15 4.69 -5.58
C ASN A 108 2.28 4.30 -6.80
N THR A 109 2.91 3.78 -7.84
CA THR A 109 2.22 3.31 -9.05
C THR A 109 1.37 2.08 -8.74
N THR A 110 1.96 1.07 -8.08
CA THR A 110 1.26 -0.14 -7.65
C THR A 110 0.10 0.18 -6.70
N LEU A 111 0.31 1.08 -5.73
CA LEU A 111 -0.74 1.53 -4.81
C LEU A 111 -1.94 2.12 -5.56
N THR A 112 -1.69 2.96 -6.56
CA THR A 112 -2.74 3.59 -7.36
C THR A 112 -3.53 2.55 -8.16
N GLN A 113 -2.82 1.67 -8.87
CA GLN A 113 -3.43 0.64 -9.72
C GLN A 113 -4.32 -0.33 -8.91
N GLU A 114 -3.79 -0.87 -7.82
CA GLU A 114 -4.51 -1.83 -6.98
C GLU A 114 -5.66 -1.20 -6.19
N SER A 115 -5.54 0.08 -5.81
CA SER A 115 -6.61 0.79 -5.09
C SER A 115 -7.82 1.05 -5.98
N ASN A 116 -7.61 1.28 -7.29
CA ASN A 116 -8.71 1.37 -8.25
C ASN A 116 -9.47 0.03 -8.36
N GLN A 117 -8.76 -1.10 -8.33
CA GLN A 117 -9.41 -2.42 -8.28
C GLN A 117 -10.15 -2.62 -6.96
N LEU A 118 -9.55 -2.26 -5.83
CA LEU A 118 -10.19 -2.35 -4.51
C LEU A 118 -11.46 -1.50 -4.43
N HIS A 119 -11.48 -0.30 -5.02
CA HIS A 119 -12.67 0.55 -5.09
C HIS A 119 -13.83 -0.16 -5.78
N ARG A 120 -13.58 -0.72 -6.97
CA ARG A 120 -14.56 -1.49 -7.74
C ARG A 120 -15.04 -2.72 -6.96
N ASP A 121 -14.12 -3.49 -6.39
CA ASP A 121 -14.43 -4.68 -5.61
C ASP A 121 -15.35 -4.37 -4.40
N LEU A 122 -15.04 -3.30 -3.66
CA LEU A 122 -15.82 -2.87 -2.50
C LEU A 122 -17.21 -2.36 -2.93
N LYS A 123 -17.28 -1.49 -3.95
CA LYS A 123 -18.54 -0.93 -4.45
C LYS A 123 -19.45 -2.05 -4.97
N HIS A 124 -18.91 -2.96 -5.78
CA HIS A 124 -19.68 -4.07 -6.34
C HIS A 124 -20.18 -5.01 -5.24
N TYR A 125 -19.29 -5.49 -4.36
CA TYR A 125 -19.68 -6.43 -3.31
C TYR A 125 -20.73 -5.86 -2.36
N PHE A 126 -20.56 -4.62 -1.92
CA PHE A 126 -21.47 -4.01 -0.96
C PHE A 126 -22.71 -3.37 -1.59
N SER A 127 -22.86 -3.39 -2.92
CA SER A 127 -24.09 -2.94 -3.59
C SER A 127 -25.29 -3.86 -3.29
N SER A 128 -25.04 -5.15 -3.05
CA SER A 128 -26.06 -6.16 -2.75
C SER A 128 -25.86 -6.84 -1.40
N TYR A 129 -24.73 -6.61 -0.73
CA TYR A 129 -24.46 -7.23 0.57
C TYR A 129 -25.30 -6.60 1.69
N THR A 130 -26.29 -7.35 2.16
CA THR A 130 -27.11 -7.03 3.34
C THR A 130 -26.98 -8.09 4.41
N VAL A 131 -27.09 -7.69 5.67
CA VAL A 131 -27.18 -8.60 6.81
C VAL A 131 -28.57 -8.49 7.42
N ARG A 132 -29.37 -9.55 7.29
CA ARG A 132 -30.65 -9.68 7.97
C ARG A 132 -30.41 -9.91 9.47
N THR A 133 -31.10 -9.15 10.31
CA THR A 133 -30.97 -9.16 11.76
C THR A 133 -32.26 -8.60 12.42
N ASN A 134 -32.23 -8.37 13.72
CA ASN A 134 -33.27 -7.66 14.48
C ASN A 134 -32.59 -6.59 15.36
N LYS A 135 -33.36 -5.90 16.21
CA LYS A 135 -32.81 -4.84 17.09
C LYS A 135 -31.69 -5.35 18.00
N ALA A 136 -31.84 -6.53 18.58
CA ALA A 136 -30.84 -7.14 19.47
C ALA A 136 -29.55 -7.56 18.71
N GLY A 137 -29.67 -8.03 17.47
CA GLY A 137 -28.54 -8.49 16.67
C GLY A 137 -27.77 -7.40 15.91
N LEU A 138 -28.19 -6.14 16.01
CA LEU A 138 -27.65 -5.05 15.18
C LEU A 138 -26.14 -4.83 15.35
N ALA A 139 -25.62 -4.97 16.57
CA ALA A 139 -24.18 -4.84 16.84
C ALA A 139 -23.37 -5.96 16.15
N HIS A 140 -23.83 -7.21 16.26
CA HIS A 140 -23.20 -8.35 15.59
C HIS A 140 -23.29 -8.23 14.06
N ALA A 141 -24.40 -7.71 13.53
CA ALA A 141 -24.56 -7.46 12.10
C ALA A 141 -23.55 -6.41 11.58
N LYS A 142 -23.32 -5.32 12.32
CA LYS A 142 -22.28 -4.33 12.00
C LYS A 142 -20.89 -4.96 11.99
N GLU A 143 -20.59 -5.81 12.96
CA GLU A 143 -19.30 -6.52 13.04
C GLU A 143 -19.09 -7.47 11.86
N ARG A 144 -20.13 -8.17 11.40
CA ARG A 144 -20.06 -8.99 10.17
C ARG A 144 -19.67 -8.16 8.94
N ILE A 145 -20.28 -6.99 8.75
CA ILE A 145 -19.91 -6.08 7.66
C ILE A 145 -18.45 -5.61 7.82
N LYS A 146 -18.02 -5.22 9.03
CA LYS A 146 -16.61 -4.81 9.30
C LYS A 146 -15.60 -5.90 8.97
N LYS A 147 -15.90 -7.15 9.34
CA LYS A 147 -15.06 -8.31 9.00
C LYS A 147 -14.93 -8.48 7.49
N LYS A 148 -16.02 -8.33 6.74
CA LYS A 148 -16.00 -8.39 5.26
C LYS A 148 -15.20 -7.25 4.63
N ILE A 149 -15.33 -6.01 5.14
CA ILE A 149 -14.48 -4.88 4.72
C ILE A 149 -13.01 -5.22 4.97
N SER A 150 -12.69 -5.64 6.20
CA SER A 150 -11.31 -5.95 6.61
C SER A 150 -10.69 -7.07 5.78
N GLN A 151 -11.43 -8.14 5.49
CA GLN A 151 -10.97 -9.23 4.65
C GLN A 151 -10.58 -8.74 3.25
N ARG A 152 -11.46 -7.96 2.60
CA ARG A 152 -11.21 -7.44 1.25
C ARG A 152 -10.05 -6.45 1.20
N VAL A 153 -9.97 -5.55 2.18
CA VAL A 153 -8.86 -4.60 2.29
C VAL A 153 -7.54 -5.35 2.52
N ARG A 154 -7.50 -6.36 3.39
CA ARG A 154 -6.29 -7.18 3.61
C ARG A 154 -5.83 -7.85 2.32
N MET A 155 -6.74 -8.48 1.58
CA MET A 155 -6.42 -9.12 0.29
C MET A 155 -5.82 -8.12 -0.70
N ALA A 156 -6.42 -6.93 -0.85
CA ALA A 156 -5.88 -5.90 -1.73
C ALA A 156 -4.51 -5.38 -1.26
N THR A 157 -4.34 -5.12 0.04
CA THR A 157 -3.03 -4.69 0.57
C THR A 157 -1.94 -5.76 0.42
N SER A 158 -2.31 -7.05 0.45
CA SER A 158 -1.40 -8.15 0.15
C SER A 158 -0.99 -8.13 -1.32
N ARG A 159 -1.93 -7.94 -2.26
CA ARG A 159 -1.62 -7.79 -3.69
C ARG A 159 -0.70 -6.60 -3.95
N ILE A 160 -0.99 -5.44 -3.35
CA ILE A 160 -0.12 -4.25 -3.41
C ILE A 160 1.31 -4.60 -2.99
N LYS A 161 1.47 -5.26 -1.83
CA LYS A 161 2.79 -5.63 -1.32
C LYS A 161 3.51 -6.59 -2.26
N THR A 162 2.84 -7.66 -2.69
CA THR A 162 3.43 -8.66 -3.58
C THR A 162 3.84 -8.06 -4.91
N ARG A 163 2.95 -7.29 -5.55
CA ARG A 163 3.22 -6.69 -6.85
C ARG A 163 4.36 -5.69 -6.79
N ALA A 164 4.35 -4.78 -5.80
CA ALA A 164 5.44 -3.83 -5.63
C ALA A 164 6.77 -4.54 -5.33
N SER A 165 6.76 -5.66 -4.59
CA SER A 165 7.96 -6.46 -4.36
C SER A 165 8.51 -7.07 -5.64
N LEU A 166 7.65 -7.62 -6.49
CA LEU A 166 8.06 -8.20 -7.77
C LEU A 166 8.61 -7.13 -8.73
N ASP A 167 7.92 -6.00 -8.85
CA ASP A 167 8.33 -4.89 -9.71
C ASP A 167 9.66 -4.27 -9.23
N ASN A 168 9.89 -4.20 -7.90
CA ASN A 168 11.17 -3.76 -7.34
C ASN A 168 12.30 -4.76 -7.62
N LEU A 169 12.06 -6.06 -7.44
CA LEU A 169 13.05 -7.10 -7.76
C LEU A 169 13.46 -7.07 -9.25
N ALA A 170 12.55 -6.69 -10.15
CA ALA A 170 12.84 -6.58 -11.57
C ALA A 170 13.87 -5.50 -11.92
N ILE A 171 14.02 -4.46 -11.08
CA ILE A 171 15.03 -3.41 -11.28
C ILE A 171 16.31 -3.66 -10.47
N ASP A 172 16.26 -4.47 -9.41
CA ASP A 172 17.39 -4.85 -8.55
C ASP A 172 18.18 -6.05 -9.10
N THR A 173 18.67 -5.94 -10.34
CA THR A 173 19.42 -7.01 -11.00
C THR A 173 20.92 -6.71 -11.09
N ARG A 174 21.76 -7.76 -11.17
CA ARG A 174 23.21 -7.60 -11.37
C ARG A 174 23.54 -6.76 -12.61
N SER A 175 22.80 -6.95 -13.71
CA SER A 175 22.99 -6.17 -14.93
C SER A 175 22.58 -4.70 -14.76
N ALA A 176 21.52 -4.42 -14.00
CA ALA A 176 21.14 -3.05 -13.65
C ALA A 176 22.23 -2.35 -12.83
N TYR A 177 22.74 -3.00 -11.78
CA TYR A 177 23.84 -2.45 -10.98
C TYR A 177 25.12 -2.24 -11.79
N ALA A 178 25.42 -3.12 -12.75
CA ALA A 178 26.56 -2.93 -13.65
C ALA A 178 26.37 -1.70 -14.56
N ARG A 179 25.17 -1.52 -15.13
CA ARG A 179 24.82 -0.33 -15.93
C ARG A 179 24.88 0.94 -15.10
N GLU A 180 24.39 0.92 -13.87
CA GLU A 180 24.52 2.05 -12.94
C GLU A 180 25.97 2.39 -12.68
N LYS A 181 26.81 1.39 -12.42
CA LYS A 181 28.24 1.59 -12.23
C LYS A 181 28.94 2.19 -13.44
N ALA A 182 28.53 1.84 -14.66
CA ALA A 182 29.10 2.43 -15.87
C ALA A 182 28.80 3.94 -16.02
N ARG A 183 27.86 4.52 -15.24
CA ARG A 183 27.46 5.93 -15.37
C ARG A 183 28.41 6.94 -14.71
N CYS A 184 29.33 6.49 -13.86
CA CYS A 184 30.26 7.36 -13.13
C CYS A 184 31.69 6.85 -13.29
N SER A 185 32.65 7.77 -13.34
CA SER A 185 34.08 7.48 -13.53
C SER A 185 34.77 6.84 -12.31
N SER A 186 34.15 6.89 -11.14
CA SER A 186 34.66 6.27 -9.90
C SER A 186 33.54 5.67 -9.06
N TRP A 187 33.82 4.64 -8.26
CA TRP A 187 32.89 3.99 -7.32
C TRP A 187 33.60 3.55 -6.05
#